data_AF-A0A448V806-F1
#
_entry.id   AF-A0A448V806-F1
#
_cell.length_a   1.000
_cell.length_b   1.000
_cell.length_c   1.000
_cell.angle_alpha   90.00
_cell.angle_beta   90.00
_cell.angle_gamma   90.00
#
_symmetry.space_group_name_H-M   'P 1'
#
loop_
_entity.id
_entity.type
_entity.pdbx_description
1 polymer ?
#
loop_
_entity_poly.entity_id
_entity_poly.type
_entity_poly.pdbx_seq_one_letter_code
_entity_poly.pdbx_strand_id
1 'polypeptide(L)' 'MKTKRTENLSPPTAEELKERREAVDAAINSHEIEGLTLHPKTLEILERYARGDISLEEFNTLMDNALL' A
#
# COMPACT_ATOMS: atom_id res chain seq x y z
N MET A 1 0.68 1.10 -30.06
CA MET A 1 0.89 1.98 -28.88
C MET A 1 2.10 1.46 -28.13
N LYS A 2 3.15 2.27 -28.02
CA LYS A 2 4.32 1.92 -27.19
C LYS A 2 3.90 2.11 -25.74
N THR A 3 3.66 1.02 -25.02
CA THR A 3 3.57 1.06 -23.55
C THR A 3 4.91 1.55 -23.03
N LYS A 4 4.96 2.81 -22.57
CA LYS A 4 6.02 3.30 -21.70
C LYS A 4 5.89 2.56 -20.37
N ARG A 5 6.33 1.29 -20.33
CA ARG A 5 6.69 0.63 -19.07
C ARG A 5 8.06 1.14 -18.68
N THR A 6 8.25 1.29 -17.37
CA THR A 6 9.39 1.86 -16.65
C THR A 6 9.56 3.36 -16.85
N GLU A 7 8.71 4.16 -16.19
CA GLU A 7 9.29 5.28 -15.44
C GLU A 7 10.31 4.66 -14.49
N ASN A 8 11.58 5.06 -14.63
CA ASN A 8 12.66 4.72 -13.73
C ASN A 8 12.37 5.38 -12.38
N LEU A 9 11.41 4.85 -11.63
CA LEU A 9 11.24 5.20 -10.23
C LEU A 9 12.35 4.47 -9.49
N SER A 10 13.30 5.23 -8.96
CA SER A 10 14.28 4.73 -8.02
C SER A 10 13.55 3.91 -6.94
N PRO A 11 14.14 2.79 -6.48
CA PRO A 11 13.61 2.08 -5.32
C PRO A 11 13.37 3.06 -4.17
N PRO A 12 12.29 2.89 -3.38
CA PRO A 12 12.00 3.77 -2.26
C PRO A 12 13.15 3.77 -1.26
N THR A 13 13.42 4.93 -0.66
CA THR A 13 14.44 5.07 0.38
C THR A 13 14.00 4.37 1.67
N ALA A 14 14.94 4.16 2.60
CA ALA A 14 14.61 3.60 3.90
C ALA A 14 13.66 4.52 4.69
N GLU A 15 13.83 5.84 4.54
CA GLU A 15 12.96 6.86 5.14
C GLU A 15 11.55 6.78 4.55
N GLU A 16 11.40 6.68 3.22
CA GLU A 16 10.10 6.52 2.58
C GLU A 16 9.42 5.22 3.02
N LEU A 17 10.15 4.11 3.11
CA LEU A 17 9.60 2.84 3.59
C LEU A 17 9.15 2.92 5.05
N LYS A 18 9.88 3.67 5.89
CA LYS A 18 9.50 3.91 7.28
C LYS A 18 8.19 4.72 7.35
N GLU A 19 8.08 5.81 6.59
CA GLU A 19 6.86 6.61 6.54
C GLU A 19 5.64 5.79 6.05
N ARG A 20 5.85 4.93 5.04
CA ARG A 20 4.79 4.02 4.57
C ARG A 20 4.35 3.03 5.64
N ARG A 21 5.30 2.45 6.38
CA ARG A 21 5.00 1.53 7.49
C ARG A 21 4.18 2.25 8.57
N GLU A 22 4.61 3.44 8.99
CA GLU A 22 3.89 4.24 10.00
C GLU A 22 2.46 4.57 9.54
N ALA A 23 2.27 4.93 8.28
CA ALA A 23 0.95 5.21 7.72
C ALA A 23 0.04 3.97 7.69
N VAL A 24 0.58 2.81 7.29
CA VAL A 24 -0.17 1.54 7.26
C VAL A 24 -0.56 1.08 8.66
N ASP A 25 0.37 1.14 9.61
CA ASP A 25 0.11 0.75 11.00
C ASP A 25 -0.94 1.68 11.64
N ALA A 26 -0.88 2.99 11.36
CA ALA A 26 -1.89 3.94 11.81
C ALA A 26 -3.27 3.65 11.20
N ALA A 27 -3.33 3.30 9.91
CA ALA A 27 -4.59 2.95 9.25
C ALA A 27 -5.22 1.69 9.85
N ILE A 28 -4.42 0.64 10.12
CA ILE A 28 -4.90 -0.59 10.78
C ILE A 28 -5.42 -0.27 12.19
N ASN A 29 -4.59 0.40 13.00
CA ASN A 29 -4.94 0.73 14.39
C ASN A 29 -6.20 1.59 14.48
N SER A 30 -6.40 2.54 13.55
CA SER A 30 -7.62 3.37 13.54
C SER A 30 -8.90 2.54 13.41
N HIS A 31 -8.88 1.43 12.66
CA HIS A 31 -10.04 0.54 12.54
C HIS A 31 -10.16 -0.38 13.76
N GLU A 32 -9.04 -0.87 14.30
CA GLU A 32 -9.03 -1.70 15.50
C GLU A 32 -9.57 -0.97 16.74
N ILE A 33 -9.29 0.33 16.88
CA ILE A 33 -9.85 1.17 17.95
C ILE A 33 -11.39 1.22 17.87
N GLU A 34 -11.95 1.13 16.67
CA GLU A 34 -13.40 1.05 16.45
C GLU A 34 -13.96 -0.39 16.59
N GLY A 35 -13.12 -1.37 16.94
CA GLY A 35 -13.48 -2.78 17.03
C GLY A 35 -13.67 -3.45 15.66
N LEU A 36 -13.10 -2.85 14.60
CA LEU A 36 -13.17 -3.36 13.24
C LEU A 36 -11.85 -4.02 12.84
N THR A 37 -11.96 -5.15 12.14
CA THR A 37 -10.81 -5.80 11.51
C THR A 37 -10.90 -5.61 10.01
N LEU A 38 -9.81 -5.16 9.38
CA LEU A 38 -9.74 -5.01 7.94
C LEU A 38 -9.81 -6.38 7.23
N HIS A 39 -10.42 -6.41 6.05
CA HIS A 39 -10.48 -7.62 5.24
C HIS A 39 -9.07 -8.12 4.88
N PRO A 40 -8.80 -9.45 4.85
CA PRO A 40 -7.48 -9.97 4.54
C PRO A 40 -6.87 -9.46 3.23
N LYS A 41 -7.71 -9.19 2.22
CA LYS A 41 -7.26 -8.63 0.95
C LYS A 41 -6.71 -7.21 1.10
N THR A 42 -7.36 -6.39 1.93
CA THR A 42 -6.90 -5.05 2.26
C THR A 42 -5.56 -5.09 2.98
N LEU A 43 -5.41 -6.00 3.95
CA LEU A 43 -4.14 -6.19 4.66
C LEU A 43 -2.99 -6.61 3.72
N GLU A 44 -3.25 -7.49 2.75
CA GLU A 44 -2.27 -7.89 1.74
C GLU A 44 -1.78 -6.69 0.91
N ILE A 45 -2.71 -5.84 0.46
CA ILE A 45 -2.39 -4.66 -0.37
C ILE A 45 -1.59 -3.62 0.44
N LEU A 46 -2.01 -3.36 1.69
CA LEU A 46 -1.31 -2.46 2.61
C LEU A 46 0.13 -2.92 2.89
N GLU A 47 0.33 -4.22 3.12
CA GLU A 47 1.66 -4.77 3.40
C GLU A 47 2.60 -4.65 2.20
N ARG A 48 2.11 -4.93 0.99
CA ARG A 48 2.88 -4.76 -0.24
C ARG A 48 3.31 -3.31 -0.45
N TYR A 49 2.43 -2.35 -0.11
CA TYR A 49 2.76 -0.93 -0.17
C TYR A 49 3.81 -0.53 0.88
N ALA A 50 3.65 -0.99 2.12
CA ALA A 50 4.57 -0.72 3.22
C ALA A 50 5.99 -1.25 2.96
N ARG A 51 6.11 -2.40 2.27
CA ARG A 51 7.40 -2.99 1.89
C ARG A 51 8.05 -2.34 0.67
N GLY A 52 7.33 -1.47 -0.04
CA GLY A 52 7.79 -0.91 -1.31
C GLY A 52 7.72 -1.88 -2.49
N ASP A 53 6.97 -2.99 -2.37
CA ASP A 53 6.77 -3.94 -3.46
C ASP A 53 5.87 -3.36 -4.56
N ILE A 54 5.10 -2.31 -4.25
CA ILE A 54 4.22 -1.57 -5.17
C ILE A 54 4.33 -0.05 -4.98
N SER A 55 4.05 0.70 -6.04
CA SER A 55 3.94 2.16 -6.00
C SER A 55 2.63 2.61 -5.33
N LEU A 56 2.51 3.92 -5.01
CA LEU A 56 1.26 4.48 -4.52
C LEU A 56 0.12 4.40 -5.56
N GLU A 57 0.45 4.56 -6.85
CA GLU A 57 -0.52 4.43 -7.94
C GLU A 57 -1.03 2.99 -8.07
N GLU A 58 -0.13 2.01 -7.97
CA GLU A 58 -0.50 0.59 -7.96
C GLU A 58 -1.31 0.22 -6.71
N PHE A 59 -0.93 0.76 -5.54
CA PHE A 59 -1.72 0.62 -4.31
C PHE A 59 -3.15 1.12 -4.50
N ASN A 60 -3.34 2.35 -5.00
CA ASN A 60 -4.66 2.93 -5.25
C ASN A 60 -5.47 2.08 -6.22
N THR A 61 -4.84 1.67 -7.33
CA THR A 61 -5.48 0.81 -8.34
C THR A 61 -5.93 -0.53 -7.75
N LEU A 62 -5.11 -1.16 -6.90
CA LEU A 62 -5.46 -2.43 -6.26
C LEU A 62 -6.59 -2.27 -5.25
N MET A 63 -6.58 -1.18 -4.47
CA MET A 63 -7.64 -0.87 -3.50
C MET A 63 -8.99 -0.62 -4.20
N ASP A 64 -9.00 0.17 -5.28
CA ASP A 64 -10.23 0.50 -6.05
C ASP A 64 -10.87 -0.73 -6.70
N ASN A 65 -10.07 -1.75 -7.03
CA ASN A 65 -10.52 -2.95 -7.72
C ASN A 65 -10.58 -4.18 -6.79
N ALA A 66 -10.37 -4.02 -5.48
CA ALA A 66 -10.40 -5.13 -4.55
C ALA A 66 -11.81 -5.71 -4.42
N LEU A 67 -11.93 -7.03 -4.64
CA LEU A 67 -13.12 -7.78 -4.25
C LEU A 67 -12.94 -8.22 -2.79
N LEU A 68 -13.87 -7.81 -1.93
CA LEU A 68 -13.89 -8.02 -0.48
C LEU A 68 -14.97 -9.02 -0.08
#